data_AF-A0A0M0H7B5-F1
#
_entry.id   AF-A0A0M0H7B5-F1
#
_cell.length_a   1.000
_cell.length_b   1.000
_cell.length_c   1.000
_cell.angle_alpha   90.00
_cell.angle_beta   90.00
_cell.angle_gamma   90.00
#
_symmetry.space_group_name_H-M   'P 1'
#
loop_
_entity.id
_entity.type
_entity.pdbx_description
1 polymer ?
#
loop_
_entity_poly.entity_id
_entity_poly.type
_entity_poly.pdbx_seq_one_letter_code
_entity_poly.pdbx_strand_id
1 'polypeptide(L)'
;MSTYHELLHWYPDRKFGEAILDSALDAYAIYEMLEHYDVSAIIDLNPRRSKKFTYNEMNINLDGVPVCPIGRKMFDWGVDRKRRRKWQCPNPCSTTTYGRTFYTSTKDNPRLFPRVKRNSKEWYKRYSLRTGVERCIKCQKIDYHLEDSRGRSSRHWSIRAYSIGMCFRFKTFWIVGSELAF
;
A
#
# COMPACT_ATOMS: atom_id res chain seq x y z
N MET A 1 -1.12 -15.73 16.79
CA MET A 1 -0.47 -14.41 16.67
C MET A 1 -0.56 -13.95 15.23
N SER A 2 -0.74 -12.66 14.96
CA SER A 2 -0.67 -12.16 13.57
C SER A 2 0.79 -12.15 13.11
N THR A 3 1.02 -12.34 11.81
CA THR A 3 2.36 -12.36 11.19
C THR A 3 3.17 -11.08 11.46
N TYR A 4 2.48 -9.96 11.70
CA TYR A 4 3.12 -8.68 12.05
C TYR A 4 3.71 -8.68 13.48
N HIS A 5 3.02 -9.29 14.46
CA HIS A 5 3.55 -9.41 15.82
C HIS A 5 4.80 -10.30 15.87
N GLU A 6 4.84 -11.36 15.08
CA GLU A 6 6.04 -12.21 14.94
C GLU A 6 7.21 -11.41 14.39
N LEU A 7 6.96 -10.57 13.38
CA LEU A 7 7.98 -9.72 12.77
C LEU A 7 8.53 -8.67 13.76
N LEU A 8 7.68 -8.09 14.62
CA LEU A 8 8.14 -7.22 15.72
C LEU A 8 8.93 -7.99 16.79
N HIS A 9 8.53 -9.23 17.10
CA HIS A 9 9.24 -10.08 18.06
C HIS A 9 10.65 -10.43 17.59
N TRP A 10 10.82 -10.77 16.30
CA TRP A 10 12.13 -11.10 15.74
C TRP A 10 13.03 -9.88 15.48
N TYR A 11 12.44 -8.70 15.31
CA TYR A 11 13.17 -7.47 14.99
C TYR A 11 12.76 -6.29 15.88
N PRO A 12 12.96 -6.39 17.21
CA PRO A 12 12.47 -5.38 18.16
C PRO A 12 13.11 -4.00 17.95
N ASP A 13 14.36 -3.96 17.50
CA ASP A 13 15.11 -2.72 17.31
C ASP A 13 14.84 -2.05 15.94
N ARG A 14 14.04 -2.68 15.07
CA ARG A 14 13.78 -2.17 13.72
C ARG A 14 12.43 -1.47 13.67
N LYS A 15 12.43 -0.23 13.16
CA LYS A 15 11.21 0.49 12.82
C LYS A 15 10.89 0.28 11.35
N PHE A 16 9.67 -0.14 11.06
CA PHE A 16 9.16 -0.29 9.70
C PHE A 16 8.52 1.02 9.25
N GLY A 17 9.04 1.64 8.20
CA GLY A 17 8.54 2.95 7.76
C GLY A 17 7.30 2.87 6.87
N GLU A 18 7.23 1.86 6.00
CA GLU A 18 6.22 1.76 4.95
C GLU A 18 5.83 0.30 4.73
N ALA A 19 4.54 0.06 4.51
CA ALA A 19 4.00 -1.25 4.14
C ALA A 19 3.36 -1.16 2.75
N ILE A 20 3.87 -1.96 1.82
CA ILE A 20 3.41 -2.01 0.43
C ILE A 20 2.59 -3.29 0.26
N LEU A 21 1.28 -3.14 0.12
CA LEU A 21 0.34 -4.26 0.05
C LEU A 21 -0.56 -4.14 -1.19
N ASP A 22 -1.08 -5.26 -1.66
CA ASP A 22 -2.02 -5.28 -2.77
C ASP A 22 -3.43 -4.80 -2.36
N SER A 23 -4.31 -4.60 -3.34
CA SER A 23 -5.70 -4.23 -3.09
C SER A 23 -6.55 -5.34 -2.46
N ALA A 24 -6.08 -6.58 -2.39
CA ALA A 24 -6.79 -7.63 -1.64
C ALA A 24 -6.72 -7.38 -0.12
N LEU A 25 -5.65 -6.70 0.31
CA LEU A 25 -5.40 -6.25 1.68
C LEU A 25 -5.98 -4.85 1.98
N ASP A 26 -6.89 -4.36 1.15
CA ASP A 26 -7.67 -3.15 1.41
C ASP A 26 -8.77 -3.40 2.47
N ALA A 27 -8.39 -3.33 3.76
CA ALA A 27 -9.29 -3.50 4.89
C ALA A 27 -8.98 -2.51 6.03
N TYR A 28 -10.01 -1.94 6.65
CA TYR A 28 -9.84 -0.94 7.73
C TYR A 28 -8.92 -1.40 8.86
N ALA A 29 -9.07 -2.64 9.33
CA ALA A 29 -8.22 -3.21 10.38
C ALA A 29 -6.72 -3.19 10.04
N ILE A 30 -6.36 -3.33 8.76
CA ILE A 30 -4.96 -3.25 8.31
C ILE A 30 -4.45 -1.81 8.41
N TYR A 31 -5.24 -0.83 7.97
CA TYR A 31 -4.86 0.58 8.09
C TYR A 31 -4.74 1.03 9.55
N GLU A 32 -5.66 0.61 10.42
CA GLU A 32 -5.62 0.92 11.86
C GLU A 32 -4.38 0.34 12.53
N MET A 33 -4.06 -0.93 12.23
CA MET A 33 -2.83 -1.56 12.70
C MET A 33 -1.59 -0.80 12.23
N LEU A 34 -1.50 -0.48 10.93
CA LEU A 34 -0.35 0.24 10.39
C LEU A 34 -0.19 1.63 11.02
N GLU A 35 -1.28 2.38 11.20
CA GLU A 35 -1.24 3.70 11.84
C GLU A 35 -0.86 3.61 13.32
N HIS A 36 -1.30 2.57 14.05
CA HIS A 36 -0.91 2.31 15.43
C HIS A 36 0.62 2.14 15.59
N TYR A 37 1.25 1.48 14.62
CA TYR A 37 2.70 1.25 14.61
C TYR A 37 3.49 2.31 13.83
N ASP A 38 2.86 3.45 13.49
CA ASP A 38 3.47 4.55 12.73
C ASP A 38 4.02 4.14 11.34
N VAL A 39 3.41 3.12 10.73
CA VAL A 39 3.80 2.59 9.41
C VAL A 39 2.92 3.19 8.32
N SER A 40 3.54 3.74 7.28
CA SER A 40 2.79 4.32 6.15
C SER A 40 2.21 3.24 5.24
N ALA A 41 0.90 3.27 5.03
CA ALA A 41 0.20 2.33 4.16
C ALA A 41 0.28 2.74 2.68
N ILE A 42 0.88 1.89 1.84
CA ILE A 42 0.90 2.01 0.38
C ILE A 42 0.06 0.87 -0.19
N ILE A 43 -1.25 1.09 -0.24
CA ILE A 43 -2.25 0.08 -0.59
C ILE A 43 -3.26 0.70 -1.57
N ASP A 44 -3.47 0.00 -2.69
CA ASP A 44 -4.43 0.39 -3.71
C ASP A 44 -5.88 0.10 -3.27
N LEU A 45 -6.83 0.95 -3.65
CA LEU A 45 -8.22 0.81 -3.25
C LEU A 45 -8.90 -0.32 -4.03
N ASN A 46 -9.67 -1.15 -3.33
CA ASN A 46 -10.38 -2.25 -3.94
C ASN A 46 -11.80 -1.84 -4.35
N PRO A 47 -12.10 -1.68 -5.66
CA PRO A 47 -13.42 -1.30 -6.13
C PRO A 47 -14.47 -2.38 -5.82
N ARG A 48 -14.08 -3.65 -5.70
CA ARG A 48 -15.00 -4.76 -5.45
C ARG A 48 -15.59 -4.72 -4.04
N ARG A 49 -14.81 -4.21 -3.07
CA ARG A 49 -15.16 -4.24 -1.64
C ARG A 49 -15.94 -2.98 -1.20
N SER A 50 -15.88 -1.89 -1.96
CA SER A 50 -16.55 -0.63 -1.61
C SER A 50 -17.45 -0.14 -2.73
N LYS A 51 -18.77 -0.32 -2.54
CA LYS A 51 -19.80 0.13 -3.49
C LYS A 51 -19.84 1.66 -3.66
N LYS A 52 -19.43 2.45 -2.67
CA LYS A 52 -19.30 3.91 -2.74
C LYS A 52 -18.17 4.39 -1.83
N PHE A 53 -17.17 5.08 -2.40
CA PHE A 53 -16.16 5.80 -1.64
C PHE A 53 -16.72 7.20 -1.34
N THR A 54 -17.60 7.32 -0.34
CA THR A 54 -18.18 8.60 0.06
C THR A 54 -17.62 9.05 1.40
N TYR A 55 -17.22 10.32 1.49
CA TYR A 55 -16.81 10.96 2.74
C TYR A 55 -17.41 12.36 2.80
N ASN A 56 -18.09 12.70 3.91
CA ASN A 56 -18.78 13.99 4.10
C ASN A 56 -19.56 14.44 2.85
N GLU A 57 -20.41 13.53 2.34
CA GLU A 57 -21.28 13.73 1.17
C GLU A 57 -20.57 13.92 -0.17
N MET A 58 -19.23 13.91 -0.21
CA MET A 58 -18.45 13.91 -1.45
C MET A 58 -18.10 12.50 -1.90
N ASN A 59 -18.17 12.29 -3.22
CA ASN A 59 -17.63 11.09 -3.84
C ASN A 59 -16.10 11.21 -3.94
N ILE A 60 -15.40 10.14 -3.65
CA ILE A 60 -13.96 9.99 -3.78
C ILE A 60 -13.70 9.01 -4.92
N ASN A 61 -12.75 9.35 -5.79
CA ASN A 61 -12.35 8.44 -6.85
C ASN A 61 -11.41 7.34 -6.34
N LEU A 62 -11.05 6.39 -7.20
CA LEU A 62 -10.10 5.31 -6.87
C LEU A 62 -8.70 5.84 -6.49
N ASP A 63 -8.34 7.03 -6.98
CA ASP A 63 -7.08 7.70 -6.64
C ASP A 63 -7.12 8.40 -5.27
N GLY A 64 -8.20 8.27 -4.49
CA GLY A 64 -8.37 8.97 -3.21
C GLY A 64 -8.60 10.48 -3.31
N VAL A 65 -8.98 10.97 -4.50
CA VAL A 65 -9.25 12.38 -4.81
C VAL A 65 -10.76 12.65 -4.73
N PRO A 66 -11.21 13.67 -3.99
CA PRO A 66 -12.62 14.05 -3.95
C PRO A 66 -13.08 14.62 -5.30
N VAL A 67 -14.34 14.37 -5.62
CA VAL A 67 -15.03 14.78 -6.84
C VAL A 67 -16.15 15.76 -6.46
N CYS A 68 -16.15 16.96 -7.05
CA CYS A 68 -17.23 17.95 -6.83
C CYS A 68 -18.57 17.37 -7.34
N PRO A 69 -19.73 17.80 -6.81
CA PRO A 69 -21.06 17.40 -7.31
C PRO A 69 -21.26 17.46 -8.84
N ILE A 70 -20.54 18.32 -9.55
CA ILE A 70 -20.55 18.44 -11.01
C ILE A 70 -19.73 17.31 -11.70
N GLY A 71 -19.19 16.35 -10.94
CA GLY A 71 -18.43 15.20 -11.46
C GLY A 71 -16.96 15.48 -11.77
N ARG A 72 -16.42 16.63 -11.34
CA ARG A 72 -15.03 17.03 -11.64
C ARG A 72 -14.07 16.70 -10.49
N LYS A 73 -12.89 16.17 -10.81
CA LYS A 73 -11.81 15.94 -9.82
C LYS A 73 -11.36 17.27 -9.22
N MET A 74 -11.21 17.33 -7.90
CA MET A 74 -10.68 18.50 -7.22
C MET A 74 -9.16 18.57 -7.30
N PHE A 75 -8.60 19.77 -7.22
CA PHE A 75 -7.16 20.01 -7.16
C PHE A 75 -6.65 19.98 -5.72
N ASP A 76 -5.43 19.48 -5.56
CA ASP A 76 -4.71 19.50 -4.29
C ASP A 76 -4.15 20.91 -4.04
N TRP A 77 -4.66 21.59 -3.02
CA TRP A 77 -4.27 22.95 -2.63
C TRP A 77 -3.23 22.95 -1.49
N GLY A 78 -2.66 21.79 -1.18
CA GLY A 78 -1.64 21.64 -0.15
C GLY A 78 -2.20 21.22 1.21
N VAL A 79 -1.33 21.27 2.22
CA VAL A 79 -1.60 20.77 3.57
C VAL A 79 -1.63 21.93 4.56
N ASP A 80 -2.69 22.00 5.34
CA ASP A 80 -2.88 22.98 6.40
C ASP A 80 -2.00 22.66 7.64
N ARG A 81 -1.82 23.63 8.55
CA ARG A 81 -1.07 23.50 9.81
C ARG A 81 -1.53 22.30 10.66
N LYS A 82 -2.83 21.95 10.58
CA LYS A 82 -3.41 20.77 11.26
C LYS A 82 -3.14 19.44 10.53
N ARG A 83 -2.21 19.40 9.57
CA ARG A 83 -1.92 18.23 8.70
C ARG A 83 -3.15 17.70 7.94
N ARG A 84 -4.10 18.58 7.63
CA ARG A 84 -5.27 18.28 6.80
C ARG A 84 -4.96 18.70 5.38
N ARG A 85 -5.22 17.84 4.40
CA ARG A 85 -5.08 18.19 2.99
C ARG A 85 -6.30 18.99 2.55
N LYS A 86 -6.04 20.12 1.90
CA LYS A 86 -7.07 21.00 1.35
C LYS A 86 -7.23 20.69 -0.14
N TRP A 87 -8.47 20.53 -0.56
CA TRP A 87 -8.86 20.34 -1.94
C TRP A 87 -9.69 21.53 -2.39
N GLN A 88 -9.45 22.01 -3.61
CA GLN A 88 -10.22 23.11 -4.21
C GLN A 88 -10.83 22.67 -5.53
N CYS A 89 -12.07 23.10 -5.79
CA CYS A 89 -12.70 22.85 -7.07
C CYS A 89 -12.07 23.71 -8.18
N PRO A 90 -11.71 23.14 -9.36
CA PRO A 90 -11.15 23.86 -10.51
C PRO A 90 -11.93 25.12 -10.89
N ASN A 91 -13.25 24.95 -11.01
CA ASN A 91 -14.19 26.02 -11.28
C ASN A 91 -15.12 26.10 -10.08
N PRO A 92 -15.47 27.31 -9.60
CA PRO A 92 -16.42 27.46 -8.51
C PRO A 92 -17.72 26.73 -8.84
N CYS A 93 -17.95 25.58 -8.21
CA CYS A 93 -19.25 24.91 -8.24
C CYS A 93 -20.23 25.48 -7.19
N SER A 94 -19.82 26.56 -6.52
CA SER A 94 -20.58 27.33 -5.53
C SER A 94 -20.66 28.79 -5.93
N THR A 95 -21.61 29.52 -5.36
CA THR A 95 -21.83 30.97 -5.57
C THR A 95 -20.71 31.85 -5.00
N THR A 96 -19.77 31.28 -4.25
CA THR A 96 -18.63 31.99 -3.64
C THR A 96 -17.46 32.14 -4.62
N THR A 97 -16.82 33.31 -4.63
CA THR A 97 -15.67 33.63 -5.50
C THR A 97 -14.48 32.67 -5.32
N TYR A 98 -14.27 32.17 -4.11
CA TYR A 98 -13.22 31.20 -3.78
C TYR A 98 -13.56 29.74 -4.17
N GLY A 99 -14.81 29.47 -4.57
CA GLY A 99 -15.31 28.13 -4.85
C GLY A 99 -15.46 27.23 -3.62
N ARG A 100 -15.84 25.97 -3.87
CA ARG A 100 -15.98 24.94 -2.83
C ARG A 100 -14.61 24.38 -2.45
N THR A 101 -14.32 24.34 -1.16
CA THR A 101 -13.12 23.70 -0.60
C THR A 101 -13.50 22.50 0.23
N PHE A 102 -12.62 21.51 0.30
CA PHE A 102 -12.83 20.29 1.06
C PHE A 102 -11.56 19.91 1.81
N TYR A 103 -11.71 19.41 3.04
CA TYR A 103 -10.57 19.04 3.89
C TYR A 103 -10.62 17.56 4.18
N THR A 104 -9.47 16.90 4.03
CA THR A 104 -9.32 15.47 4.30
C THR A 104 -8.16 15.25 5.26
N SER A 105 -8.36 14.45 6.31
CA SER A 105 -7.30 14.04 7.22
C SER A 105 -7.11 12.54 7.21
N THR A 106 -5.85 12.10 7.34
CA THR A 106 -5.50 10.70 7.58
C THR A 106 -6.09 10.18 8.89
N LYS A 107 -6.26 11.06 9.89
CA LYS A 107 -6.88 10.69 11.18
C LYS A 107 -8.35 10.32 11.04
N ASP A 108 -9.08 10.97 10.14
CA ASP A 108 -10.51 10.76 9.98
C ASP A 108 -10.78 9.41 9.28
N ASN A 109 -10.01 9.13 8.23
CA ASN A 109 -10.11 7.87 7.49
C ASN A 109 -8.75 7.50 6.88
N PRO A 110 -7.95 6.65 7.55
CA PRO A 110 -6.60 6.31 7.08
C PRO A 110 -6.62 5.49 5.79
N ARG A 111 -7.71 4.77 5.53
CA ARG A 111 -7.93 4.02 4.30
C ARG A 111 -8.11 4.94 3.10
N LEU A 112 -9.03 5.90 3.17
CA LEU A 112 -9.30 6.82 2.05
C LEU A 112 -8.17 7.85 1.88
N PHE A 113 -7.60 8.31 2.99
CA PHE A 113 -6.63 9.40 3.02
C PHE A 113 -5.29 8.96 3.64
N PRO A 114 -4.52 8.09 2.96
CA PRO A 114 -3.20 7.69 3.44
C PRO A 114 -2.24 8.88 3.51
N ARG A 115 -1.19 8.74 4.34
CA ARG A 115 -0.14 9.76 4.53
C ARG A 115 0.50 10.17 3.20
N VAL A 116 0.86 9.16 2.40
CA VAL A 116 1.36 9.34 1.02
C VAL A 116 0.17 9.35 0.07
N LYS A 117 0.00 10.45 -0.66
CA LYS A 117 -1.14 10.66 -1.56
C LYS A 117 -1.10 9.70 -2.76
N ARG A 118 -2.16 8.95 -3.02
CA ARG A 118 -2.22 7.94 -4.11
C ARG A 118 -1.98 8.50 -5.50
N ASN A 119 -2.56 9.65 -5.83
CA ASN A 119 -2.34 10.29 -7.15
C ASN A 119 -0.96 10.97 -7.30
N SER A 120 -0.04 10.82 -6.34
CA SER A 120 1.30 11.39 -6.42
C SER A 120 2.26 10.48 -7.19
N LYS A 121 3.20 11.07 -7.93
CA LYS A 121 4.31 10.33 -8.56
C LYS A 121 5.10 9.48 -7.56
N GLU A 122 5.23 10.00 -6.34
CA GLU A 122 5.91 9.35 -5.22
C GLU A 122 5.22 8.03 -4.82
N TRP A 123 3.88 8.03 -4.81
CA TRP A 123 3.11 6.83 -4.50
C TRP A 123 3.27 5.76 -5.58
N TYR A 124 3.17 6.14 -6.86
CA TYR A 124 3.38 5.19 -7.96
C TYR A 124 4.79 4.59 -7.95
N LYS A 125 5.82 5.40 -7.64
CA LYS A 125 7.20 4.91 -7.51
C LYS A 125 7.37 3.90 -6.37
N ARG A 126 6.69 4.11 -5.23
CA ARG A 126 6.70 3.14 -4.13
C ARG A 126 5.91 1.89 -4.48
N TYR A 127 4.71 2.06 -5.02
CA TYR A 127 3.82 0.95 -5.33
C TYR A 127 4.39 0.01 -6.40
N SER A 128 5.20 0.52 -7.33
CA SER A 128 5.87 -0.31 -8.32
C SER A 128 6.86 -1.31 -7.72
N LEU A 129 7.43 -1.04 -6.53
CA LEU A 129 8.32 -1.97 -5.82
C LEU A 129 7.63 -3.27 -5.41
N ARG A 130 6.29 -3.28 -5.32
CA ARG A 130 5.47 -4.48 -5.07
C ARG A 130 5.79 -5.62 -6.05
N THR A 131 6.11 -5.27 -7.29
CA THR A 131 6.47 -6.25 -8.34
C THR A 131 7.68 -7.10 -7.98
N GLY A 132 8.55 -6.62 -7.08
CA GLY A 132 9.67 -7.40 -6.55
C GLY A 132 9.21 -8.66 -5.83
N VAL A 133 8.16 -8.56 -5.01
CA VAL A 133 7.57 -9.72 -4.31
C VAL A 133 6.93 -10.70 -5.29
N GLU A 134 6.21 -10.18 -6.30
CA GLU A 134 5.61 -11.02 -7.35
C GLU A 134 6.67 -11.79 -8.15
N ARG A 135 7.81 -11.15 -8.46
CA ARG A 135 8.96 -11.81 -9.09
C ARG A 135 9.57 -12.88 -8.19
N CYS A 136 9.73 -12.59 -6.90
CA CYS A 136 10.23 -13.58 -5.93
C CYS A 136 9.31 -14.81 -5.87
N ILE A 137 7.99 -14.59 -5.78
CA ILE A 137 6.99 -15.65 -5.77
C ILE A 137 7.04 -16.45 -7.07
N LYS A 138 7.14 -15.78 -8.23
CA LYS A 138 7.29 -16.44 -9.53
C LYS A 138 8.54 -17.32 -9.57
N CYS A 139 9.70 -16.82 -9.12
CA CYS A 139 10.93 -17.60 -9.07
C CYS A 139 10.78 -18.83 -8.17
N GLN A 140 10.18 -18.68 -6.99
CA GLN A 140 9.95 -19.81 -6.07
C GLN A 140 9.04 -20.88 -6.70
N LYS A 141 7.97 -20.45 -7.39
CA LYS A 141 7.00 -21.35 -8.01
C LYS A 141 7.54 -22.07 -9.25
N ILE A 142 8.10 -21.29 -10.18
CA ILE A 142 8.48 -21.75 -11.52
C ILE A 142 9.95 -22.17 -11.53
N ASP A 143 10.89 -21.26 -11.27
CA ASP A 143 12.34 -21.52 -11.44
C ASP A 143 12.85 -22.59 -10.47
N TYR A 144 12.32 -22.64 -9.25
CA TYR A 144 12.63 -23.67 -8.26
C TYR A 144 11.68 -24.87 -8.29
N HIS A 145 10.78 -24.93 -9.29
CA HIS A 145 9.88 -26.06 -9.51
C HIS A 145 9.14 -26.46 -8.23
N LEU A 146 8.60 -25.47 -7.50
CA LEU A 146 7.80 -25.75 -6.32
C LEU A 146 6.49 -26.39 -6.75
N GLU A 147 5.82 -25.84 -7.77
CA GLU A 147 4.52 -26.35 -8.25
C GLU A 147 4.61 -27.74 -8.89
N ASP A 148 5.76 -28.11 -9.46
CA ASP A 148 6.00 -29.45 -10.01
C ASP A 148 6.24 -30.52 -8.93
N SER A 149 6.30 -30.14 -7.65
CA SER A 149 6.53 -31.08 -6.57
C SER A 149 5.34 -32.02 -6.38
N ARG A 150 5.57 -33.32 -6.43
CA ARG A 150 4.53 -34.36 -6.22
C ARG A 150 4.26 -34.68 -4.75
N GLY A 151 4.71 -33.83 -3.83
CA GLY A 151 4.49 -34.02 -2.40
C GLY A 151 3.03 -33.86 -2.01
N ARG A 152 2.51 -34.77 -1.18
CA ARG A 152 1.10 -34.71 -0.73
C ARG A 152 0.92 -34.15 0.67
N SER A 153 1.96 -34.19 1.51
CA SER A 153 1.86 -33.73 2.91
C SER A 153 2.17 -32.24 3.03
N SER A 154 1.44 -31.54 3.91
CA SER A 154 1.71 -30.13 4.23
C SER A 154 3.15 -29.93 4.71
N ARG A 155 3.69 -30.86 5.52
CA ARG A 155 5.07 -30.84 5.99
C ARG A 155 6.10 -30.85 4.86
N HIS A 156 5.87 -31.65 3.81
CA HIS A 156 6.75 -31.67 2.63
C HIS A 156 6.77 -30.30 1.95
N TRP A 157 5.60 -29.70 1.74
CA TRP A 157 5.48 -28.36 1.15
C TRP A 157 6.17 -27.29 2.00
N SER A 158 6.01 -27.34 3.33
CA SER A 158 6.66 -26.40 4.25
C SER A 158 8.19 -26.50 4.20
N ILE A 159 8.74 -27.72 4.27
CA ILE A 159 10.21 -27.93 4.20
C ILE A 159 10.74 -27.46 2.86
N ARG A 160 10.07 -27.80 1.76
CA ARG A 160 10.50 -27.41 0.42
C ARG A 160 10.45 -25.90 0.21
N ALA A 161 9.37 -25.23 0.64
CA ALA A 161 9.26 -23.78 0.57
C ALA A 161 10.36 -23.09 1.39
N TYR A 162 10.67 -23.60 2.58
CA TYR A 162 11.74 -23.09 3.41
C TYR A 162 13.12 -23.25 2.73
N SER A 163 13.44 -24.44 2.24
CA SER A 163 14.70 -24.71 1.53
C SER A 163 14.87 -23.81 0.30
N ILE A 164 13.81 -23.62 -0.50
CA ILE A 164 13.82 -22.70 -1.64
C ILE A 164 14.05 -21.26 -1.17
N GLY A 165 13.39 -20.83 -0.09
CA GLY A 165 13.61 -19.52 0.51
C GLY A 165 15.06 -19.27 0.92
N MET A 166 15.72 -20.28 1.50
CA MET A 166 17.15 -20.21 1.84
C MET A 166 18.04 -20.10 0.59
N CYS A 167 17.80 -20.94 -0.42
CA CYS A 167 18.55 -20.91 -1.68
C CYS A 167 18.39 -19.58 -2.43
N PHE A 168 17.18 -19.01 -2.41
CA PHE A 168 16.89 -17.72 -3.03
C PHE A 168 17.72 -16.61 -2.38
N ARG A 169 17.76 -16.56 -1.04
CA ARG A 169 18.55 -15.58 -0.29
C ARG A 169 20.04 -15.66 -0.61
N PHE A 170 20.57 -16.88 -0.72
CA PHE A 170 21.97 -17.09 -1.12
C PHE A 170 22.21 -16.53 -2.53
N LYS A 171 21.37 -16.90 -3.52
CA LYS A 171 21.48 -16.38 -4.89
C LYS A 171 21.48 -14.85 -4.94
N THR A 172 20.59 -14.19 -4.20
CA THR A 172 20.56 -12.71 -4.13
C THR A 172 21.84 -12.14 -3.51
N PHE A 173 22.37 -12.75 -2.45
CA PHE A 173 23.61 -12.31 -1.82
C PHE A 173 24.82 -12.42 -2.75
N TRP A 174 24.95 -13.52 -3.50
CA TRP A 174 26.05 -13.68 -4.45
C TRP A 174 25.99 -12.70 -5.63
N ILE A 175 24.80 -12.42 -6.15
CA ILE A 175 24.62 -11.45 -7.24
C ILE A 175 24.97 -10.03 -6.77
N VAL A 176 24.46 -9.61 -5.60
CA VAL A 176 24.77 -8.27 -5.05
C VAL A 176 26.24 -8.15 -4.64
N GLY A 177 26.85 -9.23 -4.14
CA GLY A 177 28.28 -9.28 -3.85
C GLY A 177 29.16 -9.14 -5.09
N SER A 178 28.71 -9.64 -6.24
CA SER A 178 29.43 -9.48 -7.53
C SER A 178 29.28 -8.10 -8.18
N GLU A 179 28.18 -7.38 -7.92
CA GLU A 179 27.98 -6.01 -8.41
C GLU A 179 28.71 -4.95 -7.57
N LEU A 180 29.15 -5.30 -6.35
CA LEU A 180 29.98 -4.47 -5.48
C LEU A 180 31.49 -4.78 -5.61
N ALA A 181 31.87 -5.69 -6.51
CA ALA A 181 33.24 -6.13 -6.72
C ALA A 181 33.91 -5.56 -7.99
N PHE A 182 33.33 -4.52 -8.61
CA PHE A 182 33.91 -3.76 -9.73
C PHE A 182 33.82 -2.26 -9.49
#